data_AF-A0A0Q5UVJ7-F1
#
_entry.id   AF-A0A0Q5UVJ7-F1
#
_cell.length_a   1.000
_cell.length_b   1.000
_cell.length_c   1.000
_cell.angle_alpha   90.00
_cell.angle_beta   90.00
_cell.angle_gamma   90.00
#
_symmetry.space_group_name_H-M   'P 1'
#
loop_
_entity.id
_entity.type
_entity.pdbx_description
1 polymer ?
#
loop_
_entity_poly.entity_id
_entity_poly.type
_entity_poly.pdbx_seq_one_letter_code
_entity_poly.pdbx_strand_id
1 'polypeptide(L)'
;MKSYTLFITLFFLALCSCESREEKINSNWKYAGGYHIGDFLSFEHQNLKIQNDTIYKDSKPFAVIIELKTTYLPGTENKLTLKDIKSGALGIYTDKGK
;
A
#
# COMPACT_ATOMS: atom_id res chain seq x y z
N MET A 1 23.73 -3.34 -38.99
CA MET A 1 22.87 -2.37 -38.28
C MET A 1 21.58 -3.00 -37.71
N LYS A 2 21.60 -4.27 -37.27
CA LYS A 2 20.43 -4.96 -36.68
C LYS A 2 20.63 -5.40 -35.22
N SER A 3 21.87 -5.45 -34.71
CA SER A 3 22.13 -5.89 -33.32
C SER A 3 21.90 -4.79 -32.28
N TYR A 4 22.12 -3.51 -32.62
CA TYR A 4 21.88 -2.39 -31.70
C TYR A 4 20.39 -2.19 -31.40
N THR A 5 19.51 -2.50 -32.36
CA THR A 5 18.05 -2.39 -32.18
C THR A 5 17.55 -3.34 -31.10
N LEU A 6 18.11 -4.54 -31.03
CA LEU A 6 17.76 -5.56 -30.02
C LEU A 6 18.22 -5.12 -28.62
N PHE A 7 19.40 -4.48 -28.54
CA PHE A 7 19.94 -3.94 -27.31
C PHE A 7 19.12 -2.77 -26.76
N ILE A 8 18.63 -1.90 -27.64
CA ILE A 8 17.77 -0.75 -27.27
C ILE A 8 16.42 -1.26 -26.73
N THR A 9 15.78 -2.23 -27.40
CA THR A 9 14.51 -2.79 -26.93
C THR A 9 14.65 -3.47 -25.57
N LEU A 10 15.74 -4.21 -25.34
CA LEU A 10 16.02 -4.88 -24.07
C LEU A 10 16.29 -3.86 -22.94
N PHE A 11 16.94 -2.75 -23.25
CA PHE A 11 17.18 -1.65 -22.31
C PHE A 11 15.86 -0.96 -21.89
N PHE A 12 14.92 -0.76 -22.81
CA PHE A 12 13.60 -0.19 -22.48
C PHE A 12 12.72 -1.14 -21.66
N LEU A 13 12.83 -2.45 -21.85
CA LEU A 13 12.11 -3.45 -21.04
C LEU A 13 12.62 -3.52 -19.59
N ALA A 14 13.92 -3.27 -19.36
CA ALA A 14 14.50 -3.27 -18.02
C ALA A 14 14.04 -2.09 -17.14
N LEU A 15 13.46 -1.04 -17.73
CA LEU A 15 12.95 0.13 -16.99
C LEU A 15 11.50 -0.03 -16.53
N CYS A 16 10.82 -1.12 -16.90
CA CYS A 16 9.47 -1.42 -16.43
C CYS A 16 9.54 -2.06 -15.04
N SER A 17 9.87 -1.26 -14.03
CA SER A 17 9.74 -1.68 -12.64
C SER A 17 8.25 -1.73 -12.28
N CYS A 18 7.76 -2.92 -11.96
CA CYS A 18 6.42 -3.10 -11.41
C CYS A 18 6.49 -2.80 -9.91
N GLU A 19 5.84 -1.72 -9.46
CA GLU A 19 5.68 -1.41 -8.03
C GLU A 19 5.07 -2.62 -7.32
N SER A 20 5.70 -3.10 -6.26
CA SER A 20 5.19 -4.27 -5.54
C SER A 20 3.96 -3.91 -4.69
N ARG A 21 3.11 -4.90 -4.39
CA ARG A 21 1.96 -4.71 -3.48
C ARG A 21 2.40 -4.15 -2.12
N GLU A 22 3.49 -4.67 -1.56
CA GLU A 22 4.03 -4.22 -0.27
C GLU A 22 4.55 -2.79 -0.33
N GLU A 23 5.26 -2.43 -1.39
CA GLU A 23 5.72 -1.07 -1.63
C GLU A 23 4.53 -0.10 -1.70
N LYS A 24 3.44 -0.50 -2.36
CA LYS A 24 2.21 0.30 -2.40
C LYS A 24 1.57 0.48 -1.03
N ILE A 25 1.52 -0.56 -0.21
CA ILE A 25 0.95 -0.49 1.14
C ILE A 25 1.83 0.35 2.06
N ASN A 26 3.15 0.34 1.89
CA ASN A 26 4.09 1.15 2.68
C ASN A 26 4.00 2.67 2.42
N SER A 27 3.03 3.13 1.63
CA SER A 27 2.69 4.55 1.48
C SER A 27 1.97 5.14 2.70
N ASN A 28 1.68 6.44 2.65
CA ASN A 28 0.92 7.13 3.69
C ASN A 28 -0.59 7.00 3.45
N TRP A 29 -1.34 6.67 4.51
CA TRP A 29 -2.78 6.49 4.45
C TRP A 29 -3.49 7.35 5.48
N LYS A 30 -4.57 8.02 5.09
CA LYS A 30 -5.44 8.81 5.97
C LYS A 30 -6.75 8.07 6.21
N TYR A 31 -7.27 8.14 7.43
CA TYR A 31 -8.57 7.58 7.76
C TYR A 31 -9.68 8.19 6.89
N ALA A 32 -10.57 7.34 6.39
CA ALA A 32 -11.68 7.73 5.52
C ALA A 32 -13.05 7.20 5.96
N GLY A 33 -13.11 6.18 6.82
CA GLY A 33 -14.37 5.68 7.37
C GLY A 33 -14.26 4.30 8.04
N GLY A 34 -15.37 3.84 8.62
CA GLY A 34 -15.44 2.56 9.33
C GLY A 34 -14.95 2.66 10.79
N TYR A 35 -14.30 1.60 11.27
CA TYR A 35 -13.68 1.57 12.58
C TYR A 35 -12.38 2.38 12.58
N HIS A 36 -12.23 3.27 13.56
CA HIS A 36 -11.09 4.16 13.67
C HIS A 36 -9.94 3.47 14.41
N ILE A 37 -8.90 3.06 13.66
CA ILE A 37 -7.69 2.45 14.21
C ILE A 37 -6.61 3.53 14.48
N GLY A 38 -6.79 4.72 13.89
CA GLY A 38 -5.89 5.88 13.96
C GLY A 38 -6.13 6.81 12.78
N ASP A 39 -5.72 8.08 12.90
CA ASP A 39 -5.98 9.11 11.89
C ASP A 39 -5.11 8.96 10.63
N PHE A 40 -3.84 8.62 10.82
CA PHE A 40 -2.85 8.44 9.77
C PHE A 40 -2.05 7.17 10.03
N LEU A 41 -1.79 6.42 8.96
CA LEU A 41 -0.87 5.29 8.96
C LEU A 41 0.33 5.67 8.11
N SER A 42 1.50 5.74 8.75
CA SER A 42 2.77 6.03 8.10
C SER A 42 3.77 4.97 8.51
N PHE A 43 4.15 4.12 7.56
CA PHE A 43 5.06 3.00 7.81
C PHE A 43 6.48 3.47 8.16
N GLU A 44 6.88 4.62 7.63
CA GLU A 44 8.19 5.23 7.90
C GLU A 44 8.30 5.81 9.32
N HIS A 45 7.22 6.41 9.85
CA HIS A 45 7.29 7.20 11.09
C HIS A 45 6.69 6.52 12.31
N GLN A 46 5.88 5.46 12.14
CA GLN A 46 5.11 4.85 13.23
C GLN A 46 5.59 3.44 13.61
N ASN A 47 6.81 3.07 13.21
CA ASN A 47 7.37 1.71 13.41
C ASN A 47 6.41 0.60 12.93
N LEU A 48 5.71 0.85 11.82
CA LEU A 48 4.83 -0.15 11.24
C LEU A 48 5.62 -1.06 10.30
N LYS A 49 5.35 -2.35 10.36
CA LYS A 49 5.94 -3.34 9.45
C LYS A 49 4.87 -4.27 8.93
N ILE A 50 4.99 -4.64 7.65
CA ILE A 50 4.12 -5.63 7.04
C ILE A 50 4.84 -6.97 7.06
N GLN A 51 4.14 -8.01 7.50
CA GLN A 51 4.56 -9.39 7.31
C GLN A 51 3.34 -10.19 6.84
N ASN A 52 3.40 -10.65 5.58
CA ASN A 52 2.25 -11.18 4.84
C ASN A 52 1.12 -10.13 4.79
N ASP A 53 -0.07 -10.46 5.30
CA ASP A 53 -1.19 -9.53 5.39
C ASP A 53 -1.32 -8.88 6.78
N THR A 54 -0.39 -9.10 7.71
CA THR A 54 -0.48 -8.52 9.06
C THR A 54 0.44 -7.31 9.17
N ILE A 55 -0.12 -6.19 9.64
CA ILE A 55 0.60 -4.99 10.04
C ILE A 55 0.97 -5.14 11.52
N TYR A 56 2.24 -4.97 11.82
CA TYR A 56 2.79 -4.93 13.17
C TYR A 56 3.16 -3.51 13.54
N LYS A 57 2.85 -3.11 14.76
CA LYS A 57 3.31 -1.86 15.38
C LYS A 57 4.15 -2.22 16.60
N ASP A 58 5.39 -1.73 16.65
CA ASP A 58 6.33 -2.04 17.73
C ASP A 58 6.45 -3.56 17.99
N SER A 59 6.54 -4.34 16.92
CA SER A 59 6.59 -5.82 16.91
C SER A 59 5.35 -6.53 17.46
N LYS A 60 4.26 -5.82 17.74
CA LYS A 60 2.96 -6.39 18.12
C LYS A 60 2.01 -6.33 16.93
N PRO A 61 1.23 -7.39 16.67
CA PRO A 61 0.29 -7.35 15.57
C PRO A 61 -0.78 -6.30 15.88
N PHE A 62 -1.08 -5.45 14.90
CA PHE A 62 -1.86 -4.23 15.03
C PHE A 62 -3.15 -4.30 14.21
N ALA A 63 -3.02 -4.67 12.93
CA ALA A 63 -4.15 -4.82 12.02
C ALA A 63 -3.85 -5.86 10.94
N VAL A 64 -4.88 -6.38 10.30
CA VAL A 64 -4.78 -7.27 9.14
C VAL A 64 -5.28 -6.54 7.90
N ILE A 65 -4.53 -6.60 6.81
CA ILE A 65 -4.87 -6.07 5.51
C ILE A 65 -5.91 -7.00 4.90
N ILE A 66 -7.12 -6.49 4.70
CA ILE A 66 -8.20 -7.24 4.08
C ILE A 66 -8.22 -6.98 2.59
N GLU A 67 -7.97 -5.74 2.19
CA GLU A 67 -8.09 -5.34 0.80
C GLU A 67 -7.22 -4.13 0.49
N LEU A 68 -6.56 -4.15 -0.67
CA LEU A 68 -5.94 -2.99 -1.30
C LEU A 68 -6.60 -2.80 -2.67
N LYS A 69 -7.32 -1.69 -2.84
CA LYS A 69 -7.88 -1.28 -4.13
C LYS A 69 -7.05 -0.15 -4.72
N THR A 70 -6.36 -0.45 -5.81
CA THR A 70 -5.61 0.52 -6.59
C THR A 70 -6.43 1.02 -7.78
N THR A 71 -6.30 2.30 -8.08
CA THR A 71 -6.96 2.93 -9.24
C THR A 71 -5.97 3.88 -9.91
N TYR A 72 -5.98 3.89 -11.24
CA TYR A 72 -5.10 4.70 -12.06
C TYR A 72 -5.83 5.88 -12.72
N LEU A 73 -7.12 6.05 -12.41
CA LEU A 73 -7.93 7.14 -12.96
C LEU A 73 -7.65 8.46 -12.22
N PRO A 74 -7.44 9.58 -12.95
CA PRO A 74 -7.35 10.90 -12.33
C PRO A 74 -8.55 11.21 -11.44
N GLY A 75 -8.32 11.86 -10.29
CA GLY A 75 -9.38 12.21 -9.34
C GLY A 75 -9.93 11.06 -8.49
N THR A 76 -9.39 9.84 -8.61
CA THR A 76 -9.74 8.71 -7.74
C THR A 76 -8.66 8.43 -6.70
N GLU A 77 -9.06 7.88 -5.55
CA GLU A 77 -8.19 7.55 -4.43
C GLU A 77 -7.99 6.03 -4.31
N ASN A 78 -6.78 5.62 -3.97
CA ASN A 78 -6.53 4.24 -3.57
C ASN A 78 -7.18 4.00 -2.21
N LYS A 79 -7.62 2.76 -1.96
CA LYS A 79 -8.28 2.39 -0.71
C LYS A 79 -7.58 1.20 -0.06
N LEU A 80 -7.35 1.32 1.24
CA LEU A 80 -6.84 0.26 2.09
C LEU A 80 -7.89 -0.07 3.15
N THR A 81 -8.34 -1.32 3.15
CA THR A 81 -9.27 -1.83 4.16
C THR A 81 -8.49 -2.68 5.15
N LEU A 82 -8.56 -2.30 6.43
CA LEU A 82 -7.88 -2.96 7.53
C LEU A 82 -8.88 -3.56 8.50
N LYS A 83 -8.53 -4.69 9.09
CA LYS A 83 -9.24 -5.30 10.22
C LYS A 83 -8.42 -5.10 11.48
N ASP A 84 -9.00 -4.43 12.47
CA ASP A 84 -8.38 -4.29 13.79
C ASP A 84 -8.24 -5.67 14.45
N ILE A 85 -7.07 -5.95 15.03
CA ILE A 85 -6.78 -7.30 15.54
C ILE A 85 -7.53 -7.63 16.83
N LYS A 86 -7.91 -6.60 17.62
CA LYS A 86 -8.55 -6.79 18.92
C LYS A 86 -10.07 -6.95 18.79
N SER A 87 -10.68 -6.06 18.03
CA SER A 87 -12.14 -5.98 17.85
C SER A 87 -12.62 -6.79 16.64
N GLY A 88 -11.75 -7.04 15.66
CA GLY A 88 -12.12 -7.61 14.37
C GLY A 88 -12.92 -6.65 13.48
N ALA A 89 -13.07 -5.38 13.87
CA ALA A 89 -13.81 -4.37 13.12
C ALA A 89 -13.00 -3.85 11.91
N LEU A 90 -13.70 -3.37 10.89
CA LEU A 90 -13.08 -2.92 9.63
C LEU A 90 -12.95 -1.39 9.57
N GLY A 91 -11.74 -0.91 9.30
CA GLY A 91 -11.42 0.49 9.03
C GLY A 91 -11.00 0.71 7.57
N ILE A 92 -11.31 1.87 7.01
CA ILE A 92 -11.03 2.24 5.62
C ILE A 92 -10.13 3.47 5.60
N TYR A 93 -9.09 3.39 4.80
CA TYR A 93 -8.09 4.43 4.63
C TYR A 93 -7.86 4.77 3.16
N THR A 94 -7.47 6.01 2.85
CA THR A 94 -7.14 6.46 1.49
C THR A 94 -5.81 7.19 1.41
N ASP A 95 -5.18 7.13 0.24
CA ASP A 95 -3.84 7.69 -0.02
C ASP A 95 -3.86 9.22 -0.21
N LYS A 96 -4.97 9.77 -0.70
CA LYS A 96 -5.10 11.20 -1.00
C LYS A 96 -5.76 12.01 0.10
N GLY A 97 -6.40 11.33 1.06
CA GLY A 97 -7.07 11.93 2.20
C GLY A 97 -8.17 12.92 1.80
N LYS A 98 -9.43 12.58 2.07
CA LYS A 98 -10.54 13.53 1.88
C LYS A 98 -10.32 14.86 2.60
#